data_AF-A0AAV7KC39-F1
#
_entry.id   AF-A0AAV7KC39-F1
#
_cell.length_a   1.000
_cell.length_b   1.000
_cell.length_c   1.000
_cell.angle_alpha   90.00
_cell.angle_beta   90.00
_cell.angle_gamma   90.00
#
_symmetry.space_group_name_H-M   'P 1'
#
loop_
_entity.id
_entity.type
_entity.pdbx_description
1 polymer ?
#
loop_
_entity_poly.entity_id
_entity_poly.type
_entity_poly.pdbx_seq_one_letter_code
_entity_poly.pdbx_strand_id
1 'polypeptide(L)'
;MLTKAIREKRLQRSRCLLSRAGQSVVNKILFSDEKLFTIQEVSNPQNDRIISSSVQDIPEQLRFIPRRQKPASVMVWGGISANSRTNFIFVPSGVKINSKTYRELILDAEVKGFGCKNFGNTSWTFQQDGAPAHTANATQQWFRDQKIDFISKEQWPPSSPDLNPMDYSVWSILEQKVCASSHANISSLKACLQREWLKIPQDHFRRAVYQFSTRLQAVVSKKGGYIEQ
;
A
#
# COMPACT_ATOMS: atom_id res chain seq x y z
N MET A 1 -11.12 10.43 15.28
CA MET A 1 -10.70 11.84 15.02
C MET A 1 -9.21 11.98 15.30
N LEU A 2 -8.48 12.77 14.50
CA LEU A 2 -7.06 13.06 14.73
C LEU A 2 -6.87 14.02 15.91
N THR A 3 -5.82 13.82 16.72
CA THR A 3 -5.43 14.79 17.75
C THR A 3 -4.89 16.08 17.11
N LYS A 4 -4.98 17.21 17.83
CA LYS A 4 -4.46 18.51 17.37
C LYS A 4 -2.98 18.41 16.96
N ALA A 5 -2.16 17.75 17.77
CA ALA A 5 -0.74 17.55 17.50
C ALA A 5 -0.47 16.71 16.23
N ILE A 6 -1.27 15.67 15.98
CA ILE A 6 -1.14 14.88 14.74
C ILE A 6 -1.54 15.71 13.53
N ARG A 7 -2.63 16.49 13.61
CA ARG A 7 -3.05 17.39 12.52
C ARG A 7 -1.98 18.42 12.16
N GLU A 8 -1.35 19.02 13.16
CA GLU A 8 -0.30 20.02 12.95
C GLU A 8 0.94 19.42 12.28
N LYS A 9 1.44 18.27 12.79
CA LYS A 9 2.53 17.53 12.15
C LYS A 9 2.18 17.13 10.73
N ARG A 10 0.94 16.65 10.52
CA ARG A 10 0.44 16.24 9.22
C ARG A 10 0.40 17.41 8.23
N LEU A 11 -0.07 18.58 8.67
CA LEU A 11 -0.08 19.81 7.87
C LEU A 11 1.35 20.25 7.49
N GLN A 12 2.24 20.34 8.47
CA GLN A 12 3.63 20.77 8.27
C GLN A 12 4.34 19.86 7.27
N ARG A 13 4.25 18.54 7.47
CA ARG A 13 4.89 17.54 6.60
C ARG A 13 4.28 17.51 5.21
N SER A 14 2.96 17.67 5.09
CA SER A 14 2.30 17.74 3.79
C SER A 14 2.74 18.97 2.98
N ARG A 15 2.95 20.13 3.64
CA ARG A 15 3.52 21.32 2.98
C ARG A 15 4.94 21.08 2.48
N CYS A 16 5.78 20.45 3.31
CA CYS A 16 7.14 20.10 2.93
C CYS A 16 7.16 19.15 1.71
N LEU A 17 6.36 18.08 1.75
CA LEU A 17 6.22 17.17 0.62
C LEU A 17 5.67 17.85 -0.62
N LEU A 18 4.69 18.75 -0.49
CA LEU A 18 4.13 19.47 -1.62
C LEU A 18 5.17 20.39 -2.30
N SER A 19 6.04 21.04 -1.52
CA SER A 19 7.14 21.84 -2.08
C SER A 19 8.18 21.00 -2.84
N ARG A 20 8.28 19.71 -2.51
CA ARG A 20 9.14 18.73 -3.18
C ARG A 20 8.45 18.02 -4.35
N ALA A 21 7.13 17.89 -4.32
CA ALA A 21 6.33 17.07 -5.24
C ALA A 21 5.87 17.84 -6.50
N GLY A 22 6.81 18.35 -7.30
CA GLY A 22 6.52 18.78 -8.67
C GLY A 22 6.14 17.59 -9.56
N GLN A 23 5.32 17.78 -10.60
CA GLN A 23 4.84 16.70 -11.49
C GLN A 23 5.98 15.83 -12.06
N SER A 24 7.11 16.43 -12.43
CA SER A 24 8.29 15.72 -12.91
C SER A 24 8.98 14.86 -11.85
N VAL A 25 8.83 15.22 -10.57
CA VAL A 25 9.41 14.53 -9.41
C VAL A 25 8.53 13.35 -9.01
N VAL A 26 7.21 13.52 -9.03
CA VAL A 26 6.25 12.46 -8.64
C VAL A 26 6.36 11.22 -9.54
N ASN A 27 6.70 11.41 -10.82
CA ASN A 27 7.01 10.32 -11.74
C ASN A 27 8.18 9.42 -11.31
N LYS A 28 9.07 9.96 -10.46
CA LYS A 28 10.30 9.31 -9.99
C LYS A 28 10.20 8.88 -8.54
N ILE A 29 8.97 8.76 -8.00
CA ILE A 29 8.74 8.22 -6.67
C ILE A 29 8.30 6.76 -6.81
N LEU A 30 8.94 5.87 -6.06
CA LEU A 30 8.45 4.52 -5.80
C LEU A 30 7.67 4.55 -4.48
N PHE A 31 6.35 4.44 -4.56
CA PHE A 31 5.48 4.25 -3.42
C PHE A 31 5.43 2.79 -3.05
N SER A 32 5.41 2.48 -1.77
CA SER A 32 5.40 1.10 -1.28
C SER A 32 4.61 0.98 0.00
N ASP A 33 4.16 -0.24 0.27
CA ASP A 33 3.44 -0.56 1.49
C ASP A 33 3.37 -2.08 1.73
N GLU A 34 3.01 -2.47 2.94
CA GLU A 34 2.73 -3.84 3.34
C GLU A 34 1.27 -4.07 3.70
N LYS A 35 0.71 -5.17 3.20
CA LYS A 35 -0.68 -5.54 3.50
C LYS A 35 -0.85 -7.03 3.77
N LEU A 36 -1.69 -7.32 4.77
CA LEU A 36 -2.08 -8.68 5.13
C LEU A 36 -3.32 -9.10 4.35
N PHE A 37 -3.21 -10.18 3.57
CA PHE A 37 -4.34 -10.82 2.89
C PHE A 37 -4.70 -12.15 3.56
N THR A 38 -5.98 -12.48 3.62
CA THR A 38 -6.48 -13.72 4.24
C THR A 38 -7.11 -14.63 3.20
N ILE A 39 -7.12 -15.95 3.44
CA ILE A 39 -7.74 -16.93 2.53
C ILE A 39 -9.27 -16.86 2.50
N GLN A 40 -9.90 -16.15 3.43
CA GLN A 40 -11.35 -16.07 3.53
C GLN A 40 -11.90 -15.03 2.58
N GLU A 41 -13.10 -15.33 2.09
CA GLU A 41 -13.94 -14.35 1.42
C GLU A 41 -14.30 -13.24 2.41
N VAL A 42 -14.06 -12.00 2.02
CA VAL A 42 -14.48 -10.83 2.78
C VAL A 42 -15.73 -10.32 2.11
N SER A 43 -16.89 -10.61 2.71
CA SER A 43 -18.16 -10.07 2.24
C SER A 43 -18.09 -8.55 2.23
N ASN A 44 -18.38 -7.95 1.08
CA ASN A 44 -18.57 -6.51 0.93
C ASN A 44 -20.07 -6.20 1.10
N PRO A 45 -20.51 -5.67 2.25
CA PRO A 45 -21.93 -5.45 2.53
C PRO A 45 -22.61 -4.45 1.57
N GLN A 46 -21.82 -3.64 0.85
CA GLN A 46 -22.34 -2.70 -0.14
C GLN A 46 -22.66 -3.36 -1.48
N ASN A 47 -21.86 -4.37 -1.88
CA ASN A 47 -21.98 -5.02 -3.19
C ASN A 47 -22.65 -6.40 -3.12
N ASP A 48 -22.50 -7.12 -2.01
CA ASP A 48 -23.00 -8.49 -1.85
C ASP A 48 -24.41 -8.47 -1.25
N ARG A 49 -25.33 -7.75 -1.91
CA ARG A 49 -26.73 -7.65 -1.50
C ARG A 49 -27.57 -8.68 -2.23
N ILE A 50 -28.23 -9.55 -1.47
CA ILE A 50 -29.25 -10.46 -2.00
C ILE A 50 -30.60 -9.76 -1.82
N ILE A 51 -31.23 -9.38 -2.93
CA ILE A 51 -32.60 -8.85 -2.93
C ILE A 51 -33.54 -10.05 -3.01
N SER A 52 -34.30 -10.31 -1.95
CA SER A 52 -35.26 -11.40 -1.88
C SER A 52 -36.52 -10.98 -1.12
N SER A 53 -37.68 -11.49 -1.53
CA SER A 53 -38.98 -11.29 -0.87
C SER A 53 -39.12 -12.06 0.45
N SER A 54 -38.44 -13.20 0.57
CA SER A 54 -38.34 -13.99 1.80
C SER A 54 -36.94 -14.56 1.96
N VAL A 55 -36.49 -14.74 3.21
CA VAL A 55 -35.23 -15.44 3.52
C VAL A 55 -35.27 -16.90 3.06
N GLN A 56 -36.46 -17.50 3.00
CA GLN A 56 -36.66 -18.88 2.56
C GLN A 56 -36.36 -19.08 1.07
N ASP A 57 -36.46 -18.02 0.26
CA ASP A 57 -36.20 -18.05 -1.18
C ASP A 57 -34.70 -17.94 -1.51
N ILE A 58 -33.87 -17.57 -0.53
CA ILE A 58 -32.43 -17.46 -0.70
C ILE A 58 -31.83 -18.88 -0.62
N PRO A 59 -31.07 -19.36 -1.61
CA PRO A 59 -30.36 -20.63 -1.50
C PRO A 59 -29.50 -20.71 -0.24
N GLU A 60 -29.51 -21.83 0.47
CA GLU A 60 -28.87 -21.94 1.81
C GLU A 60 -27.37 -21.63 1.77
N GLN A 61 -26.69 -22.01 0.69
CA GLN A 61 -25.28 -21.69 0.43
C GLN A 61 -24.98 -20.19 0.28
N LEU A 62 -25.99 -19.35 0.01
CA LEU A 62 -25.87 -17.89 -0.07
C LEU A 62 -26.32 -17.18 1.22
N ARG A 63 -26.93 -17.90 2.17
CA ARG A 63 -27.39 -17.33 3.46
C ARG A 63 -26.25 -17.12 4.45
N PHE A 64 -25.20 -17.95 4.37
CA PHE A 64 -24.11 -17.96 5.35
C PHE A 64 -22.75 -18.02 4.66
N ILE A 65 -21.89 -17.04 4.97
CA ILE A 65 -20.47 -17.08 4.58
C ILE A 65 -19.69 -17.70 5.75
N PRO A 66 -19.17 -18.93 5.63
CA PRO A 66 -18.49 -19.59 6.72
C PRO A 66 -17.18 -18.89 7.09
N ARG A 67 -17.08 -18.38 8.33
CA ARG A 67 -15.84 -17.81 8.89
C ARG A 67 -15.09 -18.86 9.70
N ARG A 68 -13.88 -19.23 9.28
CA ARG A 68 -12.95 -20.03 10.11
C ARG A 68 -12.34 -19.13 11.20
N GLN A 69 -12.18 -19.65 12.41
CA GLN A 69 -11.35 -18.98 13.43
C GLN A 69 -9.89 -18.93 12.95
N LYS A 70 -9.27 -17.73 13.00
CA LYS A 70 -7.88 -17.46 12.56
C LYS A 70 -7.57 -17.96 11.13
N PRO A 71 -8.14 -17.33 10.09
CA PRO A 71 -7.79 -17.67 8.72
C PRO A 71 -6.29 -17.58 8.49
N ALA A 72 -5.77 -18.53 7.73
CA ALA A 72 -4.42 -18.42 7.20
C ALA A 72 -4.30 -17.11 6.41
N SER A 73 -3.19 -16.41 6.59
CA SER A 73 -2.95 -15.11 5.99
C SER A 73 -1.52 -15.00 5.51
N VAL A 74 -1.29 -14.06 4.60
CA VAL A 74 0.01 -13.76 4.03
C VAL A 74 0.22 -12.25 4.02
N MET A 75 1.36 -11.82 4.55
CA MET A 75 1.79 -10.43 4.45
C MET A 75 2.50 -10.24 3.10
N VAL A 76 2.10 -9.21 2.37
CA VAL A 76 2.56 -8.92 1.03
C VAL A 76 3.13 -7.51 1.03
N TRP A 77 4.35 -7.36 0.52
CA TRP A 77 4.90 -6.05 0.17
C TRP A 77 4.81 -5.86 -1.34
N GLY A 78 4.48 -4.65 -1.76
CA GLY A 78 4.52 -4.24 -3.15
C GLY A 78 4.74 -2.74 -3.29
N GLY A 79 5.16 -2.32 -4.47
CA GLY A 79 5.34 -0.92 -4.77
C GLY A 79 5.00 -0.56 -6.22
N ILE A 80 4.65 0.71 -6.41
CA ILE A 80 4.34 1.29 -7.71
C ILE A 80 5.08 2.61 -7.92
N SER A 81 5.43 2.85 -9.18
CA SER A 81 5.75 4.18 -9.68
C SER A 81 4.77 4.56 -10.78
N ALA A 82 4.84 5.79 -11.27
CA ALA A 82 3.98 6.23 -12.37
C ALA A 82 4.13 5.35 -13.63
N ASN A 83 5.29 4.73 -13.82
CA ASN A 83 5.66 4.04 -15.06
C ASN A 83 5.96 2.55 -14.89
N SER A 84 5.99 2.03 -13.66
CA SER A 84 6.27 0.62 -13.41
C SER A 84 5.68 0.15 -12.09
N ARG A 85 5.79 -1.15 -11.81
CA ARG A 85 5.39 -1.83 -10.57
C ARG A 85 6.45 -2.85 -10.18
N THR A 86 6.63 -3.06 -8.88
CA THR A 86 7.55 -4.08 -8.36
C THR A 86 6.94 -5.46 -8.52
N ASN A 87 7.77 -6.49 -8.35
CA ASN A 87 7.24 -7.79 -7.98
C ASN A 87 6.67 -7.74 -6.54
N PHE A 88 5.77 -8.67 -6.23
CA PHE A 88 5.38 -8.86 -4.84
C PHE A 88 6.45 -9.63 -4.09
N ILE A 89 6.71 -9.16 -2.86
CA ILE A 89 7.45 -9.92 -1.87
C ILE A 89 6.45 -10.49 -0.87
N PHE A 90 6.33 -11.81 -0.86
CA PHE A 90 5.54 -12.52 0.13
C PHE A 90 6.38 -12.81 1.36
N VAL A 91 6.07 -12.15 2.47
CA VAL A 91 6.80 -12.38 3.72
C VAL A 91 6.53 -13.80 4.20
N PRO A 92 7.57 -14.59 4.54
CA PRO A 92 7.38 -15.95 5.04
C PRO A 92 6.52 -15.98 6.30
N SER A 93 5.72 -17.04 6.45
CA SER A 93 4.84 -17.20 7.61
C SER A 93 5.64 -17.18 8.91
N GLY A 94 5.16 -16.42 9.91
CA GLY A 94 5.81 -16.28 11.22
C GLY A 94 6.98 -15.28 11.26
N VAL A 95 7.41 -14.75 10.13
CA VAL A 95 8.45 -13.70 10.08
C VAL A 95 7.80 -12.34 10.38
N LYS A 96 8.33 -11.64 11.39
CA LYS A 96 7.97 -10.25 11.67
C LYS A 96 8.85 -9.31 10.86
N ILE A 97 8.26 -8.32 10.20
CA ILE A 97 9.00 -7.25 9.54
C ILE A 97 9.58 -6.33 10.62
N ASN A 98 10.86 -6.50 10.87
CA ASN A 98 11.69 -5.61 11.68
C ASN A 98 12.73 -4.94 10.78
N SER A 99 13.53 -4.02 11.32
CA SER A 99 14.52 -3.28 10.51
C SER A 99 15.49 -4.19 9.72
N LYS A 100 15.92 -5.32 10.28
CA LYS A 100 16.85 -6.24 9.60
C LYS A 100 16.17 -6.97 8.44
N THR A 101 15.06 -7.65 8.74
CA THR A 101 14.29 -8.41 7.74
C THR A 101 13.73 -7.52 6.63
N TYR A 102 13.33 -6.29 6.95
CA TYR A 102 12.91 -5.30 5.96
C TYR A 102 14.03 -4.97 4.97
N ARG A 103 15.26 -4.71 5.47
CA ARG A 103 16.41 -4.47 4.58
C ARG A 103 16.70 -5.66 3.68
N GLU A 104 16.80 -6.85 4.27
CA GLU A 104 17.23 -8.06 3.55
C GLU A 104 16.17 -8.56 2.56
N LEU A 105 14.90 -8.63 2.98
CA LEU A 105 13.83 -9.26 2.18
C LEU A 105 13.18 -8.32 1.18
N ILE A 106 13.22 -7.01 1.43
CA ILE A 106 12.51 -6.01 0.61
C ILE A 106 13.50 -5.07 -0.06
N LEU A 107 14.34 -4.37 0.73
CA LEU A 107 15.18 -3.32 0.17
C LEU A 107 16.29 -3.86 -0.74
N ASP A 108 17.05 -4.83 -0.24
CA ASP A 108 18.14 -5.46 -0.99
C ASP A 108 17.61 -6.35 -2.12
N ALA A 109 16.54 -7.11 -1.85
CA ALA A 109 16.00 -8.08 -2.79
C ALA A 109 15.27 -7.45 -3.99
N GLU A 110 14.51 -6.36 -3.78
CA GLU A 110 13.62 -5.81 -4.81
C GLU A 110 13.86 -4.31 -5.04
N VAL A 111 13.90 -3.47 -4.00
CA VAL A 111 13.95 -2.00 -4.16
C VAL A 111 15.21 -1.54 -4.91
N LYS A 112 16.37 -2.08 -4.55
CA LYS A 112 17.65 -1.73 -5.21
C LYS A 112 17.63 -2.12 -6.69
N GLY A 113 17.24 -3.35 -7.01
CA GLY A 113 17.16 -3.84 -8.38
C GLY A 113 16.12 -3.09 -9.22
N PHE A 114 14.96 -2.82 -8.64
CA PHE A 114 13.91 -2.02 -9.27
C PHE A 114 14.40 -0.62 -9.60
N GLY A 115 15.10 0.03 -8.67
CA GLY A 115 15.66 1.37 -8.87
C GLY A 115 16.60 1.43 -10.07
N CYS A 116 17.59 0.54 -10.11
CA CYS A 116 18.54 0.44 -11.21
C CYS A 116 17.84 0.17 -12.56
N LYS A 117 16.84 -0.72 -12.58
CA LYS A 117 16.14 -1.11 -13.81
C LYS A 117 15.23 -0.01 -14.36
N ASN A 118 14.48 0.68 -13.50
CA ASN A 118 13.39 1.57 -13.93
C ASN A 118 13.77 3.05 -13.92
N PHE A 119 14.76 3.46 -13.12
CA PHE A 119 15.23 4.85 -13.06
C PHE A 119 16.66 5.02 -13.59
N GLY A 120 17.42 3.92 -13.75
CA GLY A 120 18.78 3.96 -14.27
C GLY A 120 19.67 4.87 -13.42
N ASN A 121 20.37 5.79 -14.08
CA ASN A 121 21.22 6.79 -13.43
C ASN A 121 20.45 8.04 -12.95
N THR A 122 19.13 8.07 -13.10
CA THR A 122 18.31 9.22 -12.70
C THR A 122 18.01 9.15 -11.22
N SER A 123 18.17 10.26 -10.50
CA SER A 123 17.74 10.36 -9.11
C SER A 123 16.24 10.09 -8.98
N TRP A 124 15.89 9.25 -8.00
CA TRP A 124 14.53 8.83 -7.70
C TRP A 124 14.35 8.76 -6.19
N THR A 125 13.10 8.86 -5.73
CA THR A 125 12.76 8.86 -4.31
C THR A 125 12.02 7.58 -3.94
N PHE A 126 12.45 6.91 -2.87
CA PHE A 126 11.68 5.84 -2.25
C PHE A 126 10.73 6.40 -1.18
N GLN A 127 9.44 6.06 -1.26
CA GLN A 127 8.47 6.35 -0.21
C GLN A 127 8.22 5.11 0.64
N GLN A 128 8.24 5.32 1.95
CA GLN A 128 7.83 4.37 2.99
C GLN A 128 7.10 5.13 4.10
N ASP A 129 6.28 4.43 4.86
CA ASP A 129 5.49 5.03 5.93
C ASP A 129 6.29 5.20 7.24
N GLY A 130 5.59 5.53 8.33
CA GLY A 130 6.19 5.75 9.64
C GLY A 130 6.44 4.50 10.48
N ALA A 131 6.35 3.28 9.93
CA ALA A 131 6.48 2.05 10.71
C ALA A 131 7.85 1.93 11.41
N PRO A 132 7.92 1.25 12.58
CA PRO A 132 9.17 1.12 13.34
C PRO A 132 10.35 0.54 12.53
N ALA A 133 10.09 -0.42 11.63
CA ALA A 133 11.11 -1.01 10.76
C ALA A 133 11.69 0.02 9.76
N HIS A 134 10.85 0.92 9.24
CA HIS A 134 11.20 1.93 8.25
C HIS A 134 11.98 3.09 8.87
N THR A 135 11.59 3.48 10.09
CA THR A 135 12.13 4.62 10.82
C THR A 135 13.39 4.29 11.64
N ALA A 136 13.76 3.02 11.75
CA ALA A 136 14.98 2.56 12.42
C ALA A 136 16.24 3.16 11.78
N ASN A 137 17.21 3.56 12.62
CA ASN A 137 18.44 4.22 12.18
C ASN A 137 19.20 3.40 11.12
N ALA A 138 19.29 2.08 11.31
CA ALA A 138 19.98 1.20 10.37
C ALA A 138 19.26 1.09 9.00
N THR A 139 17.93 1.17 8.98
CA THR A 139 17.17 1.24 7.71
C THR A 139 17.38 2.58 7.00
N GLN A 140 17.32 3.67 7.75
CA GLN A 140 17.57 5.02 7.22
C GLN A 140 19.01 5.17 6.71
N GLN A 141 19.98 4.52 7.37
CA GLN A 141 21.38 4.51 6.95
C GLN A 141 21.58 3.73 5.66
N TRP A 142 20.89 2.59 5.49
CA TRP A 142 20.95 1.82 4.26
C TRP A 142 20.61 2.67 3.02
N PHE A 143 19.57 3.50 3.07
CA PHE A 143 19.23 4.40 1.96
C PHE A 143 20.35 5.40 1.64
N ARG A 144 20.97 5.97 2.68
CA ARG A 144 22.12 6.87 2.53
C ARG A 144 23.32 6.17 1.91
N ASP A 145 23.63 4.96 2.35
CA ASP A 145 24.75 4.16 1.83
C ASP A 145 24.53 3.76 0.37
N GLN A 146 23.29 3.40 0.02
CA GLN A 146 22.91 3.12 -1.37
C GLN A 146 22.76 4.38 -2.24
N LYS A 147 22.89 5.58 -1.65
CA LYS A 147 22.65 6.88 -2.30
C LYS A 147 21.27 6.97 -2.95
N ILE A 148 20.29 6.30 -2.34
CA ILE A 148 18.88 6.35 -2.74
C ILE A 148 18.23 7.45 -1.93
N ASP A 149 17.69 8.45 -2.61
CA ASP A 149 16.87 9.46 -1.99
C ASP A 149 15.54 8.85 -1.51
N PHE A 150 15.03 9.28 -0.37
CA PHE A 150 13.87 8.65 0.25
C PHE A 150 13.12 9.62 1.15
N ILE A 151 11.83 9.32 1.41
CA ILE A 151 11.01 10.07 2.35
C ILE A 151 11.33 9.59 3.77
N SER A 152 11.98 10.44 4.55
CA SER A 152 12.38 10.11 5.93
C SER A 152 11.20 10.12 6.90
N LYS A 153 11.45 9.59 8.11
CA LYS A 153 10.46 9.57 9.20
C LYS A 153 10.00 10.97 9.63
N GLU A 154 10.80 12.00 9.36
CA GLU A 154 10.49 13.41 9.61
C GLU A 154 9.63 14.02 8.50
N GLN A 155 9.64 13.44 7.30
CA GLN A 155 8.99 13.97 6.12
C GLN A 155 7.62 13.33 5.85
N TRP A 156 7.44 12.03 6.11
CA TRP A 156 6.15 11.38 5.88
C TRP A 156 5.10 11.81 6.92
N PRO A 157 3.90 12.30 6.53
CA PRO A 157 2.88 12.75 7.48
C PRO A 157 2.32 11.58 8.32
N PRO A 158 2.23 11.70 9.66
CA PRO A 158 1.74 10.60 10.51
C PRO A 158 0.28 10.24 10.22
N SER A 159 -0.06 8.96 10.34
CA SER A 159 -1.43 8.44 10.14
C SER A 159 -2.03 8.86 8.79
N SER A 160 -1.30 8.64 7.69
CA SER A 160 -1.68 9.14 6.35
C SER A 160 -1.80 8.08 5.25
N PRO A 161 -2.63 7.05 5.45
CA PRO A 161 -2.93 6.10 4.37
C PRO A 161 -3.60 6.79 3.18
N ASP A 162 -4.37 7.84 3.42
CA ASP A 162 -4.96 8.72 2.40
C ASP A 162 -3.93 9.57 1.63
N LEU A 163 -2.63 9.38 1.83
CA LEU A 163 -1.56 9.94 1.00
C LEU A 163 -0.75 8.89 0.26
N ASN A 164 -0.87 7.60 0.56
CA ASN A 164 -0.11 6.54 -0.10
C ASN A 164 -0.94 5.89 -1.23
N PRO A 165 -0.52 5.96 -2.51
CA PRO A 165 -1.21 5.30 -3.62
C PRO A 165 -1.46 3.80 -3.43
N MET A 166 -0.60 3.12 -2.67
CA MET A 166 -0.81 1.72 -2.32
C MET A 166 -2.09 1.54 -1.49
N ASP A 167 -2.24 2.35 -0.44
CA ASP A 167 -3.37 2.32 0.49
C ASP A 167 -4.70 2.74 -0.15
N TYR A 168 -4.77 3.94 -0.72
CA TYR A 168 -6.05 4.52 -1.13
C TYR A 168 -6.57 4.00 -2.48
N SER A 169 -5.80 3.22 -3.23
CA SER A 169 -6.16 2.80 -4.60
C SER A 169 -5.80 1.36 -4.91
N VAL A 170 -4.54 0.97 -4.76
CA VAL A 170 -4.07 -0.34 -5.26
C VAL A 170 -4.60 -1.49 -4.40
N TRP A 171 -4.47 -1.36 -3.09
CA TRP A 171 -4.84 -2.41 -2.16
C TRP A 171 -6.34 -2.69 -2.15
N SER A 172 -7.17 -1.66 -2.28
CA SER A 172 -8.62 -1.84 -2.35
C SER A 172 -9.05 -2.62 -3.61
N ILE A 173 -8.41 -2.36 -4.75
CA ILE A 173 -8.66 -3.13 -5.99
C ILE A 173 -8.28 -4.60 -5.81
N LEU A 174 -7.11 -4.86 -5.23
CA LEU A 174 -6.63 -6.21 -5.00
C LEU A 174 -7.49 -6.95 -3.99
N GLU A 175 -7.89 -6.31 -2.88
CA GLU A 175 -8.84 -6.88 -1.93
C GLU A 175 -10.17 -7.21 -2.61
N GLN A 176 -10.76 -6.27 -3.35
CA GLN A 176 -12.02 -6.52 -4.03
C GLN A 176 -11.93 -7.71 -5.01
N LYS A 177 -10.82 -7.84 -5.73
CA LYS A 177 -10.62 -8.92 -6.71
C LYS A 177 -10.30 -10.26 -6.07
N VAL A 178 -9.49 -10.27 -5.02
CA VAL A 178 -8.96 -11.48 -4.39
C VAL A 178 -9.92 -12.00 -3.34
N CYS A 179 -10.61 -11.13 -2.61
CA CYS A 179 -11.58 -11.49 -1.59
C CYS A 179 -12.99 -11.74 -2.14
N ALA A 180 -13.21 -11.62 -3.45
CA ALA A 180 -14.45 -12.00 -4.12
C ALA A 180 -14.69 -13.53 -4.17
N SER A 181 -13.69 -14.33 -3.78
CA SER A 181 -13.82 -15.78 -3.65
C SER A 181 -12.86 -16.30 -2.59
N SER A 182 -13.27 -17.34 -1.87
CA SER A 182 -12.38 -18.01 -0.93
C SER A 182 -11.23 -18.75 -1.62
N HIS A 183 -10.10 -18.88 -0.93
CA HIS A 183 -8.91 -19.59 -1.42
C HIS A 183 -8.71 -20.89 -0.65
N ALA A 184 -8.41 -21.98 -1.35
CA ALA A 184 -8.21 -23.30 -0.73
C ALA A 184 -7.00 -23.30 0.24
N ASN A 185 -5.95 -22.57 -0.12
CA ASN A 185 -4.71 -22.48 0.66
C ASN A 185 -3.92 -21.20 0.33
N ILE A 186 -2.83 -20.95 1.08
CA ILE A 186 -1.97 -19.78 0.89
C ILE A 186 -1.35 -19.73 -0.51
N SER A 187 -1.01 -20.88 -1.10
CA SER A 187 -0.45 -20.91 -2.47
C SER A 187 -1.45 -20.41 -3.51
N SER A 188 -2.72 -20.84 -3.41
CA SER A 188 -3.79 -20.34 -4.29
C SER A 188 -4.04 -18.84 -4.10
N LEU A 189 -3.98 -18.34 -2.86
CA LEU A 189 -4.09 -16.91 -2.56
C LEU A 189 -2.94 -16.11 -3.18
N LYS A 190 -1.69 -16.56 -3.02
CA LYS A 190 -0.50 -15.92 -3.62
C LYS A 190 -0.59 -15.87 -5.15
N ALA A 191 -0.98 -16.99 -5.77
CA ALA A 191 -1.14 -17.05 -7.23
C ALA A 191 -2.26 -16.12 -7.72
N CYS A 192 -3.38 -16.03 -7.00
CA CYS A 192 -4.45 -15.09 -7.32
C CYS A 192 -3.98 -13.64 -7.20
N LEU A 193 -3.29 -13.29 -6.11
CA LEU A 193 -2.73 -11.95 -5.89
C LEU A 193 -1.78 -11.56 -7.03
N GLN A 194 -0.85 -12.42 -7.41
CA GLN A 194 0.07 -12.17 -8.52
C GLN A 194 -0.68 -11.97 -9.84
N ARG A 195 -1.68 -12.81 -10.13
CA ARG A 195 -2.48 -12.71 -11.35
C ARG A 195 -3.23 -11.39 -11.41
N GLU A 196 -3.93 -11.02 -10.34
CA GLU A 196 -4.71 -9.77 -10.32
C GLU A 196 -3.80 -8.54 -10.31
N TRP A 197 -2.63 -8.61 -9.67
CA TRP A 197 -1.60 -7.58 -9.71
C TRP A 197 -1.15 -7.25 -11.12
N LEU A 198 -0.87 -8.29 -11.92
CA LEU A 198 -0.41 -8.14 -13.30
C LEU A 198 -1.51 -7.60 -14.23
N LYS A 199 -2.78 -7.88 -13.91
CA LYS A 199 -3.94 -7.39 -14.68
C LYS A 199 -4.22 -5.91 -14.46
N ILE A 200 -3.77 -5.29 -13.37
CA ILE A 200 -3.98 -3.85 -13.17
C ILE A 200 -3.22 -3.09 -14.27
N PRO A 201 -3.88 -2.24 -15.08
CA PRO A 201 -3.20 -1.49 -16.13
C PRO A 201 -2.20 -0.48 -15.54
N GLN A 202 -1.07 -0.26 -16.21
CA GLN A 202 -0.05 0.71 -15.76
C GLN A 202 -0.60 2.14 -15.66
N ASP A 203 -1.56 2.50 -16.52
CA ASP A 203 -2.23 3.82 -16.45
C ASP A 203 -2.99 4.02 -15.14
N HIS A 204 -3.49 2.95 -14.51
CA HIS A 204 -4.11 3.05 -13.19
C HIS A 204 -3.11 3.50 -12.13
N PHE A 205 -1.91 2.92 -12.11
CA PHE A 205 -0.85 3.32 -11.19
C PHE A 205 -0.40 4.75 -11.46
N ARG A 206 -0.26 5.15 -12.73
CA ARG A 206 0.07 6.52 -13.12
C ARG A 206 -0.93 7.53 -12.56
N ARG A 207 -2.23 7.28 -12.78
CA ARG A 207 -3.30 8.17 -12.27
C ARG A 207 -3.31 8.22 -10.74
N ALA A 208 -3.13 7.10 -10.06
CA ALA A 208 -3.03 7.07 -8.61
C ALA A 208 -1.82 7.91 -8.13
N VAL A 209 -0.63 7.66 -8.67
CA VAL A 209 0.58 8.42 -8.34
C VAL A 209 0.41 9.92 -8.59
N TYR A 210 -0.26 10.35 -9.67
CA TYR A 210 -0.53 11.77 -9.92
C TYR A 210 -1.52 12.41 -8.95
N GLN A 211 -2.44 11.64 -8.38
CA GLN A 211 -3.32 12.16 -7.33
C GLN A 211 -2.57 12.50 -6.05
N PHE A 212 -1.34 12.01 -5.84
CA PHE A 212 -0.55 12.31 -4.65
C PHE A 212 -0.43 13.82 -4.39
N SER A 213 -0.07 14.62 -5.40
CA SER A 213 0.07 16.07 -5.25
C SER A 213 -1.26 16.75 -4.94
N THR A 214 -2.34 16.36 -5.60
CA THR A 214 -3.69 16.89 -5.33
C THR A 214 -4.17 16.52 -3.93
N ARG A 215 -3.89 15.30 -3.47
CA ARG A 215 -4.21 14.83 -2.11
C ARG A 215 -3.42 15.63 -1.06
N LEU A 216 -2.13 15.89 -1.29
CA LEU A 216 -1.33 16.77 -0.42
C LEU A 216 -1.96 18.17 -0.31
N GLN A 217 -2.39 18.77 -1.44
CA GLN A 217 -3.08 20.07 -1.44
C GLN A 217 -4.39 20.02 -0.65
N ALA A 218 -5.17 18.95 -0.77
CA ALA A 218 -6.40 18.75 -0.02
C ALA A 218 -6.13 18.65 1.50
N VAL A 219 -5.06 17.95 1.92
CA VAL A 219 -4.66 17.89 3.33
C VAL A 219 -4.27 19.26 3.85
N VAL A 220 -3.52 20.03 3.07
CA VAL A 220 -3.14 21.41 3.43
C VAL A 220 -4.39 22.29 3.57
N SER A 221 -5.34 22.17 2.64
CA SER A 221 -6.61 22.91 2.65
C SER A 221 -7.47 22.57 3.87
N LYS A 222 -7.50 21.29 4.27
CA LYS A 222 -8.17 20.83 5.49
C LYS A 222 -7.37 21.05 6.78
N LYS A 223 -6.28 21.84 6.72
CA LYS A 223 -5.39 22.14 7.86
C LYS A 223 -4.92 20.86 8.57
N GLY A 224 -4.45 19.88 7.80
CA GLY A 224 -3.96 18.60 8.31
C GLY A 224 -5.06 17.60 8.72
N GLY A 225 -6.32 17.85 8.35
CA GLY A 225 -7.40 16.87 8.51
C GLY A 225 -7.38 15.76 7.45
N TYR A 226 -8.18 14.72 7.66
CA TYR A 226 -8.41 13.66 6.66
C TYR A 226 -9.16 14.17 5.44
N ILE A 227 -8.77 13.71 4.26
CA ILE A 227 -9.36 14.16 2.99
C ILE A 227 -10.54 13.33 2.55
N GLU A 228 -10.61 12.07 2.94
CA GLU A 228 -11.70 11.13 2.68
C GLU A 228 -12.35 10.75 4.02
N GLN A 229 -13.69 10.72 4.06
CA GLN A 229 -14.49 10.28 5.21
C GLN A 229 -15.28 9.04 4.81
#